data_AF-A0A421B110-F1
#
_entry.id   AF-A0A421B110-F1
#
_cell.length_a   1.000
_cell.length_b   1.000
_cell.length_c   1.000
_cell.angle_alpha   90.00
_cell.angle_beta   90.00
_cell.angle_gamma   90.00
#
_symmetry.space_group_name_H-M   'P 1'
#
loop_
_entity.id
_entity.type
_entity.pdbx_description
1 polymer ?
#
loop_
_entity_poly.entity_id
_entity_poly.type
_entity_poly.pdbx_seq_one_letter_code
_entity_poly.pdbx_strand_id
1 'polypeptide(L)'
;MRSRARFAGHAVHPMLVVFPLGLLVTAVVFDALFYVTGGADFAVAGAYTMAAGVVGGSVASTFGWVDWSSLPAGTRARRIGLVHGLTNAVVITLFAVSWLVRLTGETWEPTSTSLVLALAGLALVVFGGWLGAELVERHAVGVDEDASLNALKMATPGKAQHA
;
A
#
# COMPACT_ATOMS: atom_id res chain seq x y z
N MET A 1 6.18 -17.25 7.70
CA MET A 1 6.37 -17.85 6.35
C MET A 1 6.98 -16.80 5.44
N ARG A 2 8.01 -17.20 4.70
CA ARG A 2 8.81 -16.29 3.87
C ARG A 2 8.04 -15.79 2.63
N SER A 3 8.17 -14.49 2.33
CA SER A 3 7.71 -13.88 1.07
C SER A 3 8.42 -14.52 -0.13
N ARG A 4 7.71 -14.66 -1.26
CA ARG A 4 8.27 -15.21 -2.50
C ARG A 4 9.01 -14.17 -3.32
N ALA A 5 8.55 -12.92 -3.29
CA ALA A 5 9.22 -11.83 -3.95
C ALA A 5 10.19 -11.13 -3.00
N ARG A 6 11.46 -11.52 -3.05
CA ARG A 6 12.52 -10.92 -2.24
C ARG A 6 13.54 -10.18 -3.09
N PHE A 7 14.04 -9.07 -2.56
CA PHE A 7 15.18 -8.34 -3.10
C PHE A 7 16.19 -8.12 -1.98
N ALA A 8 17.46 -8.48 -2.22
CA ALA A 8 18.53 -8.39 -1.23
C ALA A 8 18.16 -8.96 0.16
N GLY A 9 17.44 -10.09 0.19
CA GLY A 9 17.01 -10.73 1.44
C GLY A 9 15.82 -10.06 2.15
N HIS A 10 15.11 -9.13 1.53
CA HIS A 10 13.96 -8.44 2.14
C HIS A 10 12.71 -8.68 1.30
N ALA A 11 11.54 -8.80 1.95
CA ALA A 11 10.26 -8.90 1.26
C ALA A 11 9.99 -7.60 0.49
N VAL A 12 9.77 -7.69 -0.81
CA VAL A 12 9.65 -6.52 -1.69
C VAL A 12 8.36 -5.74 -1.41
N HIS A 13 7.24 -6.44 -1.16
CA HIS A 13 5.96 -5.79 -0.95
C HIS A 13 5.96 -4.81 0.25
N PRO A 14 6.43 -5.19 1.47
CA PRO A 14 6.57 -4.25 2.59
C PRO A 14 7.54 -3.09 2.33
N MET A 15 8.59 -3.29 1.53
CA MET A 15 9.50 -2.20 1.14
C MET A 15 8.79 -1.17 0.25
N LEU A 16 7.98 -1.65 -0.69
CA LEU A 16 7.30 -0.80 -1.65
C LEU A 16 6.12 -0.04 -1.04
N VAL A 17 5.33 -0.66 -0.15
CA VAL A 17 4.04 -0.10 0.29
C VAL A 17 4.15 1.21 1.08
N VAL A 18 5.30 1.47 1.71
CA VAL A 18 5.54 2.69 2.50
C VAL A 18 5.38 3.95 1.64
N PHE A 19 5.90 3.92 0.41
CA PHE A 19 5.91 5.08 -0.49
C PHE A 19 4.51 5.46 -0.99
N PRO A 20 3.73 4.58 -1.66
CA PRO A 20 2.40 4.93 -2.14
C PRO A 20 1.44 5.25 -1.01
N LEU A 21 1.54 4.59 0.16
CA LEU A 21 0.70 4.91 1.31
C LEU A 21 0.92 6.35 1.77
N GLY A 22 2.19 6.74 1.93
CA GLY A 22 2.55 8.12 2.26
C GLY A 22 2.02 9.12 1.23
N LEU A 23 2.24 8.85 -0.06
CA LEU A 23 1.78 9.73 -1.14
C LEU A 23 0.25 9.91 -1.16
N LEU A 24 -0.52 8.82 -1.05
CA LEU A 24 -1.99 8.92 -1.06
C LEU A 24 -2.51 9.72 0.13
N VAL A 25 -1.94 9.55 1.32
CA VAL A 25 -2.29 10.36 2.50
C VAL A 25 -1.88 11.82 2.30
N THR A 26 -0.67 12.08 1.80
CA THR A 26 -0.18 13.43 1.52
C THR A 26 -1.02 14.16 0.46
N ALA A 27 -1.55 13.45 -0.54
CA ALA A 27 -2.45 14.04 -1.52
C ALA A 27 -3.72 14.61 -0.86
N VAL A 28 -4.30 13.91 0.12
CA VAL A 28 -5.45 14.42 0.89
C VAL A 28 -5.06 15.62 1.75
N VAL A 29 -3.84 15.65 2.28
CA VAL A 29 -3.32 16.83 3.00
C VAL A 29 -3.21 18.03 2.08
N PHE A 30 -2.75 17.85 0.85
CA PHE A 30 -2.72 18.93 -0.14
C PHE A 30 -4.11 19.42 -0.53
N ASP A 31 -5.11 18.54 -0.62
CA ASP A 31 -6.50 18.97 -0.80
C ASP A 31 -6.97 19.87 0.34
N ALA A 32 -6.67 19.50 1.59
CA ALA A 32 -7.01 20.30 2.75
C ALA A 32 -6.30 21.67 2.72
N LEU A 33 -5.01 21.70 2.36
CA LEU A 33 -4.26 22.94 2.22
C LEU A 33 -4.81 23.84 1.11
N PHE A 34 -5.23 23.27 -0.02
CA PHE A 34 -5.92 24.01 -1.08
C PHE A 34 -7.19 24.71 -0.54
N TYR A 35 -8.07 23.98 0.17
CA TYR A 35 -9.29 24.58 0.72
C TYR A 35 -9.05 25.61 1.82
N VAL A 36 -7.98 25.45 2.62
CA VAL A 36 -7.64 26.38 3.70
C VAL A 36 -6.98 27.66 3.17
N THR A 37 -6.12 27.54 2.15
CA THR A 37 -5.27 28.65 1.69
C THR A 37 -5.70 29.27 0.37
N GLY A 38 -6.51 28.58 -0.43
CA GLY A 38 -6.82 28.96 -1.82
C GLY A 38 -5.64 28.84 -2.78
N GLY A 39 -4.50 28.28 -2.36
CA GLY A 39 -3.30 28.17 -3.19
C GLY A 39 -3.42 27.09 -4.26
N ALA A 40 -3.51 27.48 -5.54
CA ALA A 40 -3.63 26.57 -6.67
C ALA A 40 -2.47 25.55 -6.77
N ASP A 41 -1.28 25.91 -6.30
CA ASP A 41 -0.12 25.00 -6.27
C ASP A 41 -0.38 23.74 -5.44
N PHE A 42 -1.20 23.83 -4.38
CA PHE A 42 -1.58 22.65 -3.59
C PHE A 42 -2.51 21.72 -4.35
N ALA A 43 -3.39 22.22 -5.21
CA ALA A 43 -4.23 21.37 -6.05
C ALA A 43 -3.38 20.57 -7.05
N VAL A 44 -2.41 21.23 -7.68
CA VAL A 44 -1.46 20.58 -8.61
C VAL A 44 -0.59 19.56 -7.87
N ALA A 45 0.00 19.93 -6.73
CA ALA A 45 0.80 19.04 -5.90
C ALA A 45 -0.02 17.82 -5.44
N GLY A 46 -1.26 18.03 -4.99
CA GLY A 46 -2.19 16.98 -4.60
C GLY A 46 -2.47 16.00 -5.73
N ALA A 47 -2.77 16.50 -6.93
CA ALA A 47 -3.06 15.66 -8.09
C ALA A 47 -1.87 14.78 -8.51
N TYR A 48 -0.66 15.33 -8.65
CA TYR A 48 0.51 14.54 -9.05
C TYR A 48 0.99 13.59 -7.95
N THR A 49 0.88 14.00 -6.68
CA THR A 49 1.17 13.13 -5.53
C THR A 49 0.21 11.95 -5.50
N MET A 50 -1.09 12.19 -5.74
CA MET A 50 -2.11 11.15 -5.84
C MET A 50 -1.81 10.18 -6.99
N ALA A 51 -1.47 10.69 -8.17
CA ALA A 51 -1.09 9.88 -9.33
C ALA A 51 0.10 8.96 -9.01
N ALA A 52 1.16 9.52 -8.42
CA ALA A 52 2.34 8.76 -8.02
C ALA A 52 1.98 7.68 -6.97
N GLY A 53 1.09 7.99 -6.02
CA GLY A 53 0.58 7.04 -5.05
C GLY A 53 -0.23 5.91 -5.69
N VAL A 54 -1.09 6.21 -6.66
CA VAL A 54 -1.87 5.21 -7.42
C VAL A 54 -0.95 4.28 -8.22
N VAL A 55 0.03 4.84 -8.93
CA VAL A 55 1.00 4.06 -9.72
C VAL A 55 1.84 3.18 -8.80
N GLY A 56 2.41 3.76 -7.74
CA GLY A 56 3.22 3.02 -6.77
C GLY A 56 2.41 1.93 -6.06
N GLY A 57 1.16 2.21 -5.69
CA GLY A 57 0.26 1.26 -5.05
C GLY A 57 -0.09 0.10 -5.97
N SER A 58 -0.32 0.38 -7.26
CA SER A 58 -0.54 -0.63 -8.29
C SER A 58 0.68 -1.54 -8.43
N VAL A 59 1.89 -0.98 -8.50
CA VAL A 59 3.12 -1.78 -8.52
C VAL A 59 3.25 -2.62 -7.25
N ALA A 60 3.09 -2.04 -6.06
CA ALA A 60 3.17 -2.76 -4.79
C ALA A 60 2.14 -3.90 -4.68
N SER A 61 0.94 -3.72 -5.24
CA SER A 61 -0.12 -4.72 -5.24
C SER A 61 0.24 -5.98 -6.02
N THR A 62 1.04 -5.87 -7.09
CA THR A 62 1.50 -7.04 -7.86
C THR A 62 2.37 -7.95 -7.00
N PHE A 63 3.29 -7.37 -6.23
CA PHE A 63 4.14 -8.11 -5.29
C PHE A 63 3.33 -8.68 -4.12
N GLY A 64 2.35 -7.91 -3.61
CA GLY A 64 1.43 -8.38 -2.57
C GLY A 64 0.60 -9.58 -3.02
N TRP A 65 0.15 -9.59 -4.29
CA TRP A 65 -0.57 -10.71 -4.87
C TRP A 65 0.30 -11.97 -4.98
N VAL A 66 1.57 -11.82 -5.42
CA VAL A 66 2.54 -12.92 -5.45
C VAL A 66 2.74 -13.50 -4.05
N ASP A 67 2.95 -12.66 -3.05
CA ASP A 67 3.14 -13.10 -1.68
C ASP A 67 1.88 -13.77 -1.10
N TRP A 68 0.71 -13.21 -1.33
CA TRP A 68 -0.56 -13.83 -0.93
C TRP A 68 -0.78 -15.20 -1.57
N SER A 69 -0.48 -15.33 -2.87
CA SER A 69 -0.64 -16.60 -3.61
C SER A 69 0.22 -17.74 -3.05
N SER A 70 1.31 -17.39 -2.34
CA SER A 70 2.20 -18.34 -1.69
C SER A 70 1.66 -18.86 -0.35
N LEU A 71 0.64 -18.22 0.22
CA LEU A 71 0.07 -18.62 1.50
C LEU A 71 -0.66 -19.98 1.35
N PRO A 72 -0.48 -20.93 2.28
CA PRO A 72 -1.19 -22.20 2.29
C PRO A 72 -2.70 -21.99 2.32
N ALA A 73 -3.41 -22.79 1.52
CA ALA A 73 -4.86 -22.78 1.45
C ALA A 73 -5.48 -23.13 2.82
N GLY A 74 -6.69 -22.62 3.09
CA GLY A 74 -7.43 -22.90 4.32
C GLY A 74 -6.94 -22.17 5.58
N THR A 75 -5.83 -21.43 5.52
CA THR A 75 -5.30 -20.69 6.67
C THR A 75 -6.04 -19.37 6.93
N ARG A 76 -6.10 -18.96 8.20
CA ARG A 76 -6.61 -17.63 8.59
C ARG A 76 -5.82 -16.49 7.95
N ALA A 77 -4.49 -16.63 7.88
CA ALA A 77 -3.60 -15.69 7.22
C ALA A 77 -3.99 -15.46 5.75
N ARG A 78 -4.32 -16.52 5.00
CA ARG A 78 -4.76 -16.38 3.59
C ARG A 78 -6.10 -15.66 3.45
N ARG A 79 -7.05 -15.88 4.36
CA ARG A 79 -8.34 -15.15 4.37
C ARG A 79 -8.13 -13.67 4.67
N ILE A 80 -7.39 -13.34 5.72
CA ILE A 80 -7.10 -11.95 6.10
C ILE A 80 -6.29 -11.26 4.99
N GLY A 81 -5.31 -11.96 4.40
CA GLY A 81 -4.53 -11.46 3.28
C GLY A 81 -5.37 -11.14 2.04
N LEU A 82 -6.42 -11.93 1.78
CA LEU A 82 -7.35 -11.64 0.69
C LEU A 82 -8.18 -10.38 0.99
N VAL A 83 -8.73 -10.26 2.21
CA VAL A 83 -9.49 -9.07 2.63
C VAL A 83 -8.61 -7.83 2.59
N HIS A 84 -7.36 -7.92 3.04
CA HIS A 84 -6.37 -6.86 2.96
C HIS A 84 -6.09 -6.45 1.50
N GLY A 85 -5.81 -7.42 0.62
CA GLY A 85 -5.56 -7.17 -0.79
C GLY A 85 -6.75 -6.51 -1.50
N LEU A 86 -7.98 -7.01 -1.27
CA LEU A 86 -9.20 -6.42 -1.82
C LEU A 86 -9.45 -5.01 -1.29
N THR A 87 -9.25 -4.78 0.02
CA THR A 87 -9.36 -3.44 0.63
C THR A 87 -8.43 -2.45 -0.07
N ASN A 88 -7.17 -2.83 -0.29
CA ASN A 88 -6.20 -1.97 -0.97
C ASN A 88 -6.49 -1.79 -2.47
N ALA A 89 -7.05 -2.80 -3.14
CA ALA A 89 -7.52 -2.65 -4.52
C ALA A 89 -8.65 -1.59 -4.62
N VAL A 90 -9.57 -1.57 -3.65
CA VAL A 90 -10.60 -0.53 -3.55
C VAL A 90 -9.98 0.83 -3.25
N VAL A 91 -9.02 0.93 -2.33
CA VAL A 91 -8.26 2.17 -2.05
C VAL A 91 -7.65 2.74 -3.34
N ILE A 92 -6.86 1.93 -4.05
CA ILE A 92 -6.21 2.34 -5.30
C ILE A 92 -7.25 2.81 -6.31
N THR A 93 -8.36 2.09 -6.44
CA THR A 93 -9.45 2.46 -7.37
C THR A 93 -10.08 3.79 -6.99
N LEU A 94 -10.40 4.02 -5.71
CA LEU A 94 -11.02 5.26 -5.24
C LEU A 94 -10.10 6.47 -5.50
N PHE A 95 -8.81 6.34 -5.21
CA PHE A 95 -7.83 7.39 -5.51
C PHE A 95 -7.60 7.57 -7.01
N ALA A 96 -7.59 6.49 -7.79
CA ALA A 96 -7.48 6.58 -9.25
C ALA A 96 -8.68 7.33 -9.85
N VAL A 97 -9.91 7.01 -9.42
CA VAL A 97 -11.11 7.71 -9.88
C VAL A 97 -11.13 9.16 -9.38
N SER A 98 -10.73 9.42 -8.13
CA SER A 98 -10.57 10.79 -7.61
C SER A 98 -9.62 11.61 -8.48
N TRP A 99 -8.49 11.03 -8.87
CA TRP A 99 -7.51 11.65 -9.76
C TRP A 99 -8.06 11.86 -11.18
N LEU A 100 -8.74 10.87 -11.75
CA LEU A 100 -9.37 10.97 -13.08
C LEU A 100 -10.46 12.04 -13.15
N VAL A 101 -11.21 12.26 -12.06
CA VAL A 101 -12.19 13.36 -11.98
C VAL A 101 -11.51 14.73 -12.02
N ARG A 102 -10.29 14.86 -11.49
CA ARG A 102 -9.53 16.13 -11.53
C ARG A 102 -8.91 16.36 -12.90
N LEU A 103 -8.53 15.29 -13.59
CA LEU A 103 -8.01 15.32 -14.96
C LEU A 103 -8.96 15.98 -15.96
N THR A 104 -10.27 15.98 -15.68
CA THR A 104 -11.26 16.64 -16.55
C THR A 104 -11.36 18.14 -16.34
N GLY A 105 -10.74 18.69 -15.27
CA GLY A 105 -10.67 20.12 -15.00
C GLY A 105 -9.36 20.75 -15.46
N GLU A 106 -9.37 22.04 -15.76
CA GLU A 106 -8.17 22.75 -16.26
C GLU A 106 -7.12 23.03 -15.17
N THR A 107 -7.53 23.08 -13.89
CA THR A 107 -6.70 23.56 -12.78
C THR A 107 -6.34 22.48 -11.74
N TRP A 108 -6.68 21.21 -11.98
CA TRP A 108 -6.48 20.09 -11.04
C TRP A 108 -7.19 20.21 -9.69
N GLU A 109 -8.07 21.20 -9.55
CA GLU A 109 -8.77 21.47 -8.30
C GLU A 109 -9.63 20.28 -7.87
N PRO A 110 -9.59 19.92 -6.57
CA PRO A 110 -10.51 18.92 -6.04
C PRO A 110 -11.95 19.41 -6.18
N THR A 111 -12.78 18.59 -6.85
CA THR A 111 -14.24 18.71 -6.80
C THR A 111 -14.79 17.97 -5.58
N SER A 112 -16.02 18.26 -5.16
CA SER A 112 -16.71 17.53 -4.08
C SER A 112 -16.69 16.02 -4.30
N THR A 113 -16.88 15.56 -5.55
CA THR A 113 -16.82 14.14 -5.91
C THR A 113 -15.42 13.56 -5.69
N SER A 114 -14.39 14.23 -6.19
CA SER A 114 -13.00 13.77 -6.01
C SER A 114 -12.60 13.73 -4.53
N LEU A 115 -13.07 14.69 -3.74
CA LEU A 115 -12.78 14.77 -2.31
C LEU A 115 -13.46 13.63 -1.54
N VAL A 116 -14.74 13.36 -1.79
CA VAL A 116 -15.46 12.23 -1.16
C VAL A 116 -14.78 10.89 -1.46
N LEU A 117 -14.36 10.69 -2.71
CA LEU A 117 -13.62 9.48 -3.11
C LEU A 117 -12.28 9.36 -2.37
N ALA A 118 -11.51 10.46 -2.30
CA ALA A 118 -10.21 10.47 -1.61
C ALA A 118 -10.35 10.24 -0.10
N LEU A 119 -11.35 10.85 0.55
CA LEU A 119 -11.63 10.66 1.97
C LEU A 119 -12.13 9.24 2.29
N ALA A 120 -12.97 8.65 1.43
CA ALA A 120 -13.36 7.25 1.54
C ALA A 120 -12.15 6.31 1.38
N GLY A 121 -11.27 6.61 0.42
CA GLY A 121 -10.00 5.91 0.25
C GLY A 121 -9.11 6.02 1.50
N LEU A 122 -9.00 7.20 2.08
CA LEU A 122 -8.22 7.44 3.31
C LEU A 122 -8.76 6.65 4.51
N ALA A 123 -10.08 6.56 4.67
CA ALA A 123 -10.68 5.74 5.72
C ALA A 123 -10.33 4.25 5.54
N LEU A 124 -10.38 3.75 4.30
CA LEU A 124 -9.99 2.37 3.98
C LEU A 124 -8.49 2.13 4.10
N VAL A 125 -7.63 3.13 3.90
CA VAL A 125 -6.19 3.04 4.17
C VAL A 125 -5.94 2.67 5.64
N VAL A 126 -6.65 3.28 6.58
CA VAL A 126 -6.51 2.96 8.01
C VAL A 126 -6.92 1.51 8.29
N PHE A 127 -8.05 1.07 7.74
CA PHE A 127 -8.51 -0.31 7.89
C PHE A 127 -7.57 -1.33 7.23
N GLY A 128 -7.10 -1.03 6.02
CA GLY A 128 -6.12 -1.84 5.29
C GLY A 128 -4.80 -1.94 6.03
N GLY A 129 -4.33 -0.84 6.63
CA GLY A 129 -3.14 -0.80 7.48
C GLY A 129 -3.28 -1.70 8.72
N TRP A 130 -4.44 -1.67 9.39
CA TRP A 130 -4.73 -2.57 10.50
C TRP A 130 -4.69 -4.05 10.09
N LEU A 131 -5.29 -4.42 8.95
CA LEU A 131 -5.21 -5.79 8.43
C LEU A 131 -3.77 -6.19 8.08
N GLY A 132 -2.96 -5.25 7.56
CA GLY A 132 -1.54 -5.46 7.28
C GLY A 132 -0.74 -5.74 8.55
N ALA A 133 -0.98 -4.95 9.61
CA ALA A 133 -0.38 -5.17 10.91
C ALA A 133 -0.77 -6.54 11.50
N GLU A 134 -2.05 -6.93 11.43
CA GLU A 134 -2.53 -8.25 11.86
C GLU A 134 -1.78 -9.40 11.14
N LEU A 135 -1.54 -9.27 9.83
CA LEU A 135 -0.79 -10.28 9.06
C LEU A 135 0.67 -10.42 9.51
N VAL A 136 1.33 -9.30 9.82
CA VAL A 136 2.73 -9.30 10.27
C VAL A 136 2.82 -9.77 11.72
N GLU A 137 2.05 -9.14 12.62
CA GLU A 137 2.17 -9.33 14.07
C GLU A 137 1.60 -10.65 14.56
N ARG A 138 0.44 -11.09 14.02
CA ARG A 138 -0.22 -12.32 14.50
C ARG A 138 0.01 -13.54 13.62
N HIS A 139 0.43 -13.33 12.38
CA HIS A 139 0.58 -14.41 11.41
C HIS A 139 1.98 -14.53 10.81
N ALA A 140 2.93 -13.66 11.21
CA ALA A 140 4.32 -13.69 10.77
C ALA A 140 4.45 -13.78 9.24
N VAL A 141 3.55 -13.11 8.51
CA VAL A 141 3.59 -13.01 7.05
C VAL A 141 4.69 -12.05 6.66
N GLY A 142 5.62 -12.49 5.80
CA GLY A 142 6.75 -11.67 5.38
C GLY A 142 7.89 -11.59 6.40
N VAL A 143 7.77 -12.26 7.55
CA VAL A 143 8.82 -12.38 8.57
C VAL A 143 9.63 -13.65 8.32
N ASP A 144 10.97 -13.53 8.41
CA ASP A 144 11.86 -14.69 8.33
C ASP A 144 11.71 -15.61 9.54
N GLU A 145 11.87 -16.92 9.32
CA GLU A 145 11.75 -17.94 10.37
C GLU A 145 12.82 -17.81 11.45
N ASP A 146 13.99 -17.27 11.11
CA ASP A 146 15.13 -17.08 12.01
C ASP A 146 15.16 -15.68 12.65
N ALA A 147 14.07 -14.91 12.51
CA ALA A 147 13.97 -13.57 13.06
C ALA A 147 14.14 -13.59 14.59
N SER A 148 15.20 -12.93 15.07
CA SER A 148 15.52 -12.82 16.50
C SER A 148 16.28 -11.51 16.75
N LEU A 149 16.32 -11.06 18.01
CA LEU A 149 17.02 -9.82 18.38
C LEU A 149 18.52 -9.82 18.03
N ASN A 150 19.11 -11.01 17.88
CA ASN A 150 20.53 -11.21 17.59
C ASN A 150 20.76 -11.89 16.24
N ALA A 151 19.80 -11.86 15.31
CA ALA A 151 19.93 -12.53 14.01
C ALA A 151 21.21 -12.04 13.27
N LEU A 152 22.15 -12.96 13.01
CA LEU A 152 23.43 -12.67 12.37
C LEU A 152 23.30 -12.80 10.83
N LYS A 153 23.42 -11.65 10.13
CA LYS A 153 23.45 -11.45 8.66
C LYS A 153 22.17 -11.78 7.89
N MET A 154 21.94 -11.01 6.82
CA MET A 154 20.94 -11.29 5.77
C MET A 154 21.11 -12.75 5.32
N ALA A 155 20.05 -13.55 5.43
CA ALA A 155 20.08 -14.95 5.04
C ALA A 155 20.57 -15.08 3.58
N THR A 156 21.75 -15.69 3.40
CA THR A 156 22.27 -16.04 2.07
C THR A 156 21.28 -17.00 1.39
N PRO A 157 20.96 -16.82 0.10
CA PRO A 157 20.13 -17.79 -0.62
C PRO A 157 20.88 -19.11 -0.74
N GLY A 158 20.35 -20.16 -0.11
CA GLY A 158 20.74 -21.54 -0.38
C GLY A 158 21.66 -22.18 0.66
N LYS A 159 21.06 -23.02 1.51
CA LYS A 159 21.34 -24.46 1.61
C LYS A 159 20.48 -25.01 2.75
N ALA A 160 19.29 -25.48 2.43
CA ALA A 160 18.63 -26.46 3.29
C ALA A 160 19.51 -27.71 3.24
N GLN A 161 20.31 -27.92 4.28
CA GLN A 161 20.97 -29.19 4.51
C GLN A 161 19.88 -30.16 4.95
N HIS A 162 19.50 -31.05 4.03
CA HIS A 162 18.98 -32.35 4.40
C HIS A 162 20.14 -33.13 5.04
N ALA A 163 20.04 -33.38 6.34
CA ALA A 163 20.72 -34.45 7.06
C ALA A 163 19.79 -34.91 8.18
#